data_AF-A0A831NVC7-F1
#
_entry.id   AF-A0A831NVC7-F1
#
_cell.length_a   1.000
_cell.length_b   1.000
_cell.length_c   1.000
_cell.angle_alpha   90.00
_cell.angle_beta   90.00
_cell.angle_gamma   90.00
#
_symmetry.space_group_name_H-M   'P 1'
#
loop_
_entity.id
_entity.type
_entity.pdbx_description
1 polymer ?
#
loop_
_entity_poly.entity_id
_entity_poly.type
_entity_poly.pdbx_seq_one_letter_code
_entity_poly.pdbx_strand_id
1 'polypeptide(L)'
;LVLDKLSSLVDINTNESQSGEMVVYIGAMSVVNGADAIRIESKVVNVDGKPTHKLMWEGSDFELTNTAGQLKALLDSRDVIIPKYLDKLNTLAATMVEQVNSIHMQGQTGNGQTNIAFFDATKTNAQDIAINPDIVANQLLVTSSASGAESDNTLAYEIAKLRDKNVLKNGSVSLNGYYNSIIGSVGVEANEATSFAKNYDLLVQQIEFAKESVQGVSLDEEMINMVKFQHAYDAAARVITAMDQALDTVLRMGVVGR
;
A
#
# COMPACT_ATOMS: atom_id res chain seq x y z
N LEU A 1 -7.04 7.19 -20.68
CA LEU A 1 -8.01 7.32 -19.56
C LEU A 1 -8.16 6.05 -18.72
N VAL A 2 -8.64 4.91 -19.25
CA VAL A 2 -8.80 3.69 -18.41
C VAL A 2 -7.46 3.04 -18.06
N LEU A 3 -6.52 3.00 -19.03
CA LEU A 3 -5.16 2.51 -18.79
C LEU A 3 -4.40 3.36 -17.77
N ASP A 4 -4.54 4.69 -17.83
CA ASP A 4 -3.93 5.60 -16.84
C ASP A 4 -4.49 5.38 -15.43
N LYS A 5 -5.78 5.07 -15.30
CA LYS A 5 -6.36 4.70 -14.01
C LYS A 5 -5.82 3.36 -13.53
N LEU A 6 -5.72 2.37 -14.41
CA LEU A 6 -5.22 1.04 -14.07
C LEU A 6 -3.75 1.09 -13.64
N SER A 7 -2.92 1.90 -14.31
CA SER A 7 -1.50 2.07 -13.96
C SER A 7 -1.30 2.72 -12.59
N SER A 8 -2.25 3.54 -12.11
CA SER A 8 -2.22 4.08 -10.74
C SER A 8 -2.47 3.00 -9.68
N LEU A 9 -3.24 1.96 -10.02
CA LEU A 9 -3.62 0.89 -9.09
C LEU A 9 -2.57 -0.21 -9.02
N VAL A 10 -2.04 -0.61 -10.18
CA VAL A 10 -1.10 -1.71 -10.33
C VAL A 10 -0.13 -1.41 -11.46
N ASP A 11 1.08 -1.95 -11.35
CA ASP A 11 2.08 -1.89 -12.42
C ASP A 11 1.56 -2.61 -13.68
N ILE A 12 1.43 -1.87 -14.78
CA ILE A 12 1.00 -2.40 -16.07
C ILE A 12 1.99 -2.09 -17.17
N ASN A 13 2.14 -3.02 -18.10
CA ASN A 13 2.78 -2.80 -19.38
C ASN A 13 1.74 -2.98 -20.49
N THR A 14 1.87 -2.21 -21.57
CA THR A 14 0.93 -2.29 -22.70
C THR A 14 1.67 -2.43 -24.01
N ASN A 15 1.16 -3.28 -24.91
CA ASN A 15 1.64 -3.38 -26.27
C ASN A 15 0.46 -3.30 -27.23
N GLU A 16 0.62 -2.57 -28.32
CA GLU A 16 -0.35 -2.53 -29.41
C GLU A 16 -0.07 -3.68 -30.38
N SER A 17 -1.10 -4.47 -30.68
CA SER A 17 -1.02 -5.56 -31.65
C SER A 17 -1.09 -5.04 -33.09
N GLN A 18 -0.76 -5.88 -34.07
CA GLN A 18 -0.83 -5.50 -35.50
C GLN A 18 -2.25 -5.17 -35.98
N SER A 19 -3.29 -5.60 -35.25
CA SER A 19 -4.70 -5.28 -35.50
C SER A 19 -5.15 -3.97 -34.83
N GLY A 20 -4.26 -3.28 -34.09
CA GLY A 20 -4.59 -2.06 -33.33
C GLY A 20 -5.22 -2.32 -31.96
N GLU A 21 -5.35 -3.58 -31.55
CA GLU A 21 -5.85 -3.92 -30.22
C GLU A 21 -4.73 -3.80 -29.18
N MET A 22 -5.05 -3.20 -28.03
CA MET A 22 -4.13 -3.06 -26.90
C MET A 22 -4.13 -4.32 -26.05
N VAL A 23 -2.94 -4.89 -25.85
CA VAL A 23 -2.71 -5.98 -24.90
C VAL A 23 -2.10 -5.41 -23.63
N VAL A 24 -2.75 -5.66 -22.49
CA VAL A 24 -2.30 -5.19 -21.17
C VAL A 24 -1.69 -6.36 -20.41
N TYR A 25 -0.56 -6.09 -19.77
CA TYR A 25 0.20 -7.05 -18.99
C TYR A 25 0.38 -6.53 -17.56
N ILE A 26 0.33 -7.44 -16.59
CA ILE A 26 0.78 -7.20 -15.21
C ILE A 26 1.90 -8.19 -14.94
N GLY A 27 3.12 -7.68 -14.76
CA GLY A 27 4.32 -8.52 -14.79
C GLY A 27 4.43 -9.28 -16.12
N ALA A 28 4.51 -10.61 -16.06
CA ALA A 28 4.58 -11.47 -17.25
C ALA A 28 3.21 -11.96 -17.75
N MET A 29 2.12 -11.67 -17.05
CA MET A 29 0.78 -12.16 -17.38
C MET A 29 0.06 -11.18 -18.30
N SER A 30 -0.48 -11.66 -19.42
CA SER A 30 -1.43 -10.88 -20.22
C SER A 30 -2.79 -10.90 -19.53
N VAL A 31 -3.25 -9.74 -19.09
CA VAL A 31 -4.48 -9.59 -18.30
C VAL A 31 -5.65 -9.07 -19.10
N VAL A 32 -5.38 -8.38 -20.20
CA VAL A 32 -6.40 -7.97 -21.18
C VAL A 32 -5.83 -8.20 -22.56
N ASN A 33 -6.56 -8.93 -23.39
CA ASN A 33 -6.24 -9.16 -24.79
C ASN A 33 -7.55 -9.22 -25.60
N GLY A 34 -7.82 -8.19 -26.40
CA GLY A 34 -9.09 -8.07 -27.11
C GLY A 34 -10.28 -8.06 -26.15
N ALA A 35 -11.17 -9.05 -26.28
CA ALA A 35 -12.36 -9.21 -25.43
C ALA A 35 -12.10 -10.05 -24.16
N ASP A 36 -10.95 -10.72 -24.08
CA ASP A 36 -10.61 -11.60 -22.96
C ASP A 36 -9.91 -10.81 -21.85
N ALA A 37 -10.29 -11.09 -20.61
CA ALA A 37 -9.64 -10.52 -19.43
C ALA A 37 -9.47 -11.56 -18.32
N ILE A 38 -8.29 -11.55 -17.70
CA ILE A 38 -7.99 -12.34 -16.51
C ILE A 38 -8.24 -11.48 -15.28
N ARG A 39 -9.04 -11.99 -14.33
CA ARG A 39 -9.32 -11.30 -13.08
C ARG A 39 -8.33 -11.70 -12.00
N ILE A 40 -8.23 -10.84 -10.99
CA ILE A 40 -7.49 -11.11 -9.76
C ILE A 40 -8.51 -11.47 -8.69
N GLU A 41 -8.26 -12.55 -7.97
CA GLU A 41 -9.07 -12.98 -6.83
C GLU A 41 -8.26 -12.94 -5.53
N SER A 42 -8.96 -12.85 -4.40
CA SER A 42 -8.33 -13.05 -3.09
C SER A 42 -8.59 -14.48 -2.62
N LYS A 43 -7.52 -15.22 -2.31
CA LYS A 43 -7.59 -16.52 -1.66
C LYS A 43 -7.01 -16.44 -0.25
N VAL A 44 -7.66 -17.11 0.69
CA VAL A 44 -7.11 -17.29 2.03
C VAL A 44 -6.12 -18.44 2.00
N VAL A 45 -4.88 -18.16 2.37
CA VAL A 45 -3.82 -19.15 2.56
C VAL A 45 -3.38 -19.15 4.01
N ASN A 46 -2.92 -20.28 4.53
CA ASN A 46 -2.33 -20.32 5.86
C ASN A 46 -0.83 -20.02 5.75
N VAL A 47 -0.39 -18.91 6.35
CA VAL A 47 1.03 -18.55 6.49
C VAL A 47 1.33 -18.55 7.98
N ASP A 48 2.26 -19.40 8.43
CA ASP A 48 2.63 -19.56 9.85
C ASP A 48 1.43 -19.78 10.79
N GLY A 49 0.46 -20.57 10.34
CA GLY A 49 -0.75 -20.89 11.11
C GLY A 49 -1.78 -19.75 11.17
N LYS A 50 -1.56 -18.65 10.46
CA LYS A 50 -2.50 -17.52 10.35
C LYS A 50 -3.18 -17.51 8.98
N PRO A 51 -4.52 -17.36 8.93
CA PRO A 51 -5.22 -17.16 7.66
C PRO A 51 -4.87 -15.78 7.10
N THR A 52 -4.23 -15.77 5.93
CA THR A 52 -3.74 -14.57 5.25
C THR A 52 -4.34 -14.49 3.85
N HIS A 53 -4.87 -13.32 3.49
CA HIS A 53 -5.39 -13.07 2.16
C HIS A 53 -4.25 -12.80 1.18
N LYS A 54 -4.08 -13.68 0.19
CA LYS A 54 -3.20 -13.49 -0.96
C LYS A 54 -3.99 -13.17 -2.22
N LEU A 55 -3.38 -12.42 -3.12
CA LEU A 55 -3.94 -12.10 -4.43
C LEU A 55 -3.43 -13.13 -5.44
N MET A 56 -4.35 -13.69 -6.21
CA MET A 56 -4.09 -14.80 -7.12
C MET A 56 -4.74 -14.49 -8.47
N TRP A 57 -4.21 -15.06 -9.55
CA TRP A 57 -4.89 -15.03 -10.83
C TRP A 57 -6.10 -15.97 -10.80
N GLU A 58 -7.29 -15.44 -11.12
CA GLU A 58 -8.55 -16.19 -11.12
C GLU A 58 -8.43 -17.46 -11.96
N GLY A 59 -8.85 -18.60 -11.39
CA GLY A 59 -8.77 -19.90 -12.07
C GLY A 59 -7.38 -20.54 -12.06
N SER A 60 -6.42 -20.00 -11.29
CA SER A 60 -5.09 -20.59 -11.12
C SER A 60 -4.62 -20.59 -9.66
N ASP A 61 -3.50 -21.26 -9.42
CA ASP A 61 -2.76 -21.23 -8.14
C ASP A 61 -1.51 -20.33 -8.22
N PHE A 62 -1.42 -19.46 -9.23
CA PHE A 62 -0.34 -18.49 -9.34
C PHE A 62 -0.67 -17.22 -8.55
N GLU A 63 0.20 -16.91 -7.59
CA GLU A 63 0.16 -15.67 -6.82
C GLU A 63 0.56 -14.47 -7.69
N LEU A 64 -0.11 -13.35 -7.45
CA LEU A 64 0.25 -12.07 -8.01
C LEU A 64 1.47 -11.51 -7.25
N THR A 65 2.64 -11.56 -7.87
CA THR A 65 3.93 -11.23 -7.23
C THR A 65 4.45 -9.82 -7.54
N ASN A 66 4.06 -9.23 -8.68
CA ASN A 66 4.40 -7.86 -9.02
C ASN A 66 3.17 -6.98 -8.82
N THR A 67 3.19 -6.15 -7.79
CA THR A 67 2.23 -5.07 -7.70
C THR A 67 2.98 -3.88 -7.17
N ALA A 68 3.43 -2.97 -8.05
CA ALA A 68 3.67 -1.57 -7.69
C ALA A 68 2.31 -0.83 -7.61
N GLY A 69 2.33 0.50 -7.53
CA GLY A 69 1.11 1.32 -7.45
C GLY A 69 0.41 1.22 -6.09
N GLN A 70 -0.85 1.64 -6.03
CA GLN A 70 -1.63 1.65 -4.79
C GLN A 70 -1.80 0.26 -4.17
N LEU A 71 -1.92 -0.78 -5.00
CA LEU A 71 -2.07 -2.15 -4.52
C LEU A 71 -0.85 -2.60 -3.71
N LYS A 72 0.37 -2.24 -4.14
CA LYS A 72 1.58 -2.48 -3.35
C LYS A 72 1.52 -1.83 -1.98
N ALA A 73 1.17 -0.55 -1.98
CA ALA A 73 1.20 0.27 -0.78
C ALA A 73 0.23 -0.30 0.27
N LEU A 74 -0.94 -0.77 -0.17
CA LEU A 74 -1.91 -1.43 0.70
C LEU A 74 -1.38 -2.75 1.24
N LEU A 75 -0.78 -3.59 0.39
CA LEU A 75 -0.20 -4.87 0.82
C LEU A 75 0.97 -4.66 1.79
N ASP A 76 1.89 -3.74 1.50
CA ASP A 76 3.01 -3.41 2.38
C ASP A 76 2.53 -2.82 3.71
N SER A 77 1.52 -1.95 3.67
CA SER A 77 0.92 -1.40 4.87
C SER A 77 0.36 -2.50 5.76
N ARG A 78 -0.40 -3.43 5.17
CA ARG A 78 -1.05 -4.55 5.87
C ARG A 78 -0.06 -5.59 6.38
N ASP A 79 0.93 -5.97 5.57
CA ASP A 79 1.76 -7.16 5.80
C ASP A 79 3.13 -6.83 6.42
N VAL A 80 3.61 -5.60 6.26
CA VAL A 80 4.95 -5.21 6.72
C VAL A 80 4.86 -4.08 7.76
N ILE A 81 4.21 -2.97 7.43
CA ILE A 81 4.28 -1.75 8.24
C ILE A 81 3.43 -1.89 9.51
N ILE A 82 2.15 -2.24 9.39
CA ILE A 82 1.25 -2.39 10.55
C ILE A 82 1.74 -3.51 11.49
N PRO A 83 2.06 -4.74 11.00
CA PRO A 83 2.55 -5.81 11.87
C PRO A 83 3.82 -5.43 12.64
N LYS A 84 4.78 -4.76 11.98
CA LYS A 84 5.99 -4.21 12.63
C LYS A 84 5.66 -3.31 13.82
N TYR A 85 4.62 -2.48 13.73
CA TYR A 85 4.20 -1.61 14.84
C TYR A 85 3.40 -2.34 15.91
N LEU A 86 2.56 -3.31 15.51
CA LEU A 86 1.87 -4.20 16.45
C LEU A 86 2.86 -5.00 17.29
N ASP A 87 3.93 -5.54 16.69
CA ASP A 87 4.97 -6.28 17.40
C ASP A 87 5.72 -5.42 18.42
N LYS A 88 5.98 -4.15 18.09
CA LYS A 88 6.54 -3.19 19.04
C LYS A 88 5.59 -2.95 20.22
N LEU A 89 4.29 -2.76 19.96
CA LEU A 89 3.29 -2.60 21.02
C LEU A 89 3.16 -3.86 21.89
N ASN A 90 3.19 -5.05 21.27
CA ASN A 90 3.18 -6.32 21.99
C ASN A 90 4.42 -6.48 22.87
N THR A 91 5.60 -6.08 22.38
CA THR A 91 6.84 -6.07 23.17
C THR A 91 6.72 -5.15 24.39
N LEU A 92 6.15 -3.96 24.21
CA LEU A 92 5.91 -3.01 25.30
C LEU A 92 4.94 -3.59 26.34
N ALA A 93 3.81 -4.14 25.89
CA ALA A 93 2.80 -4.74 26.74
C ALA A 93 3.37 -5.95 27.52
N ALA A 94 4.06 -6.85 26.84
CA ALA A 94 4.66 -8.02 27.45
C ALA A 94 5.68 -7.64 28.53
N THR A 95 6.53 -6.66 28.25
CA THR A 95 7.51 -6.17 29.24
C THR A 95 6.81 -5.52 30.43
N MET A 96 5.75 -4.74 30.20
CA MET A 96 4.97 -4.14 31.29
C MET A 96 4.33 -5.22 32.18
N VAL A 97 3.70 -6.23 31.57
CA VAL A 97 3.10 -7.37 32.28
C VAL A 97 4.15 -8.08 33.12
N GLU A 98 5.29 -8.44 32.52
CA GLU A 98 6.37 -9.14 33.20
C GLU A 98 6.92 -8.35 34.39
N GLN A 99 7.25 -7.07 34.19
CA GLN A 99 7.86 -6.25 35.24
C GLN A 99 6.89 -5.95 36.38
N VAL A 100 5.62 -5.64 36.08
CA VAL A 100 4.61 -5.39 37.11
C VAL A 100 4.30 -6.67 37.88
N ASN A 101 4.15 -7.82 37.19
CA ASN A 101 3.92 -9.09 37.85
C ASN A 101 5.09 -9.49 38.75
N SER A 102 6.32 -9.32 38.27
CA SER A 102 7.54 -9.61 39.05
C SER A 102 7.61 -8.82 40.36
N ILE A 103 7.17 -7.56 40.36
CA ILE A 103 7.11 -6.74 41.59
C ILE A 103 5.88 -7.13 42.44
N HIS A 104 4.69 -7.23 41.85
CA HIS A 104 3.46 -7.48 42.60
C HIS A 104 3.47 -8.84 43.31
N MET A 105 4.09 -9.87 42.71
CA MET A 105 4.23 -11.19 43.34
C MET A 105 5.08 -11.18 44.63
N GLN A 106 5.93 -10.18 44.82
CA GLN A 106 6.70 -10.00 46.06
C GLN A 106 5.85 -9.44 47.21
N GLY A 107 4.62 -9.03 46.90
CA GLY A 107 3.62 -8.51 47.82
C GLY A 107 3.40 -9.37 49.05
N GLN A 108 3.44 -8.74 50.21
CA GLN A 108 3.12 -9.37 51.49
C GLN A 108 1.84 -8.80 52.08
N THR A 109 1.09 -9.67 52.74
CA THR A 109 0.00 -9.33 53.64
C THR A 109 0.39 -9.71 55.06
N GLY A 110 -0.43 -9.37 56.07
CA GLY A 110 -0.26 -9.87 57.44
C GLY A 110 -0.22 -11.41 57.57
N ASN A 111 -0.60 -12.14 56.51
CA ASN A 111 -0.57 -13.61 56.43
C ASN A 111 0.60 -14.16 55.60
N GLY A 112 1.54 -13.32 55.13
CA GLY A 112 2.69 -13.71 54.31
C GLY A 112 2.62 -13.26 52.85
N GLN A 113 3.54 -13.76 52.02
CA GLN A 113 3.61 -13.45 50.58
C GLN A 113 2.37 -13.93 49.83
N THR A 114 1.83 -13.08 48.94
CA THR A 114 0.68 -13.42 48.11
C THR A 114 1.09 -14.30 46.94
N ASN A 115 2.24 -14.04 46.32
CA ASN A 115 2.68 -14.67 45.06
C ASN A 115 1.65 -14.51 43.92
N ILE A 116 0.84 -13.46 43.97
CA ILE A 116 -0.21 -13.21 42.98
C ILE A 116 0.32 -12.25 41.93
N ALA A 117 0.21 -12.63 40.65
CA ALA A 117 0.48 -11.74 39.52
C ALA A 117 -0.64 -10.69 39.37
N PHE A 118 -0.28 -9.45 39.05
CA PHE A 118 -1.25 -8.37 38.85
C PHE A 118 -2.03 -8.53 37.53
N PHE A 119 -1.31 -8.77 36.45
CA PHE A 119 -1.83 -9.08 35.13
C PHE A 119 -1.88 -10.60 34.90
N ASP A 120 -2.80 -11.03 34.03
CA ASP A 120 -2.86 -12.40 33.53
C ASP A 120 -1.59 -12.73 32.72
N ALA A 121 -0.76 -13.63 33.25
CA ALA A 121 0.51 -14.01 32.64
C ALA A 121 0.36 -14.72 31.29
N THR A 122 -0.84 -15.18 30.94
CA THR A 122 -1.14 -15.80 29.63
C THR A 122 -1.51 -14.78 28.56
N LYS A 123 -1.76 -13.52 28.95
CA LYS A 123 -2.21 -12.43 28.07
C LYS A 123 -1.23 -11.27 28.11
N THR A 124 -0.21 -11.36 27.27
CA THR A 124 0.93 -10.43 27.26
C THR A 124 0.93 -9.48 26.06
N ASN A 125 0.00 -9.62 25.12
CA ASN A 125 -0.03 -8.78 23.93
C ASN A 125 -0.81 -7.50 24.20
N ALA A 126 -0.53 -6.45 23.42
CA ALA A 126 -1.24 -5.18 23.56
C ALA A 126 -2.75 -5.32 23.29
N GLN A 127 -3.14 -6.31 22.49
CA GLN A 127 -4.53 -6.59 22.15
C GLN A 127 -5.32 -7.27 23.29
N ASP A 128 -4.67 -8.11 24.09
CA ASP A 128 -5.34 -9.02 25.02
C ASP A 128 -4.96 -8.83 26.49
N ILE A 129 -3.97 -7.97 26.78
CA ILE A 129 -3.53 -7.64 28.14
C ILE A 129 -4.71 -7.42 29.08
N ALA A 130 -4.71 -8.16 30.19
CA ALA A 130 -5.80 -8.17 31.14
C ALA A 130 -5.30 -8.28 32.58
N ILE A 131 -6.09 -7.77 33.52
CA ILE A 131 -5.85 -7.99 34.95
C ILE A 131 -6.09 -9.48 35.27
N ASN A 132 -5.32 -10.01 36.20
CA ASN A 132 -5.50 -11.38 36.70
C ASN A 132 -6.95 -11.59 37.19
N PRO A 133 -7.67 -12.61 36.69
CA PRO A 133 -9.04 -12.92 37.11
C PRO A 133 -9.24 -13.04 38.63
N ASP A 134 -8.24 -13.53 39.37
CA ASP A 134 -8.32 -13.66 40.83
C ASP A 134 -8.42 -12.28 41.51
N ILE A 135 -7.66 -11.30 41.02
CA ILE A 135 -7.71 -9.91 41.50
C ILE A 135 -9.04 -9.26 41.12
N VAL A 136 -9.56 -9.56 39.93
CA VAL A 136 -10.89 -9.07 39.50
C VAL A 136 -11.98 -9.60 40.42
N ALA A 137 -11.90 -10.87 40.82
CA ALA A 137 -12.84 -11.50 41.74
C ALA A 137 -12.67 -11.00 43.18
N ASN A 138 -11.45 -10.66 43.60
CA ASN A 138 -11.15 -10.15 44.93
C ASN A 138 -10.05 -9.07 44.90
N GLN A 139 -10.48 -7.80 44.95
CA GLN A 139 -9.58 -6.64 44.91
C GLN A 139 -8.67 -6.52 46.14
N LEU A 140 -8.98 -7.21 47.24
CA LEU A 140 -8.12 -7.24 48.43
C LEU A 140 -6.80 -7.98 48.19
N LEU A 141 -6.66 -8.67 47.05
CA LEU A 141 -5.44 -9.33 46.63
C LEU A 141 -4.42 -8.37 46.01
N VAL A 142 -4.78 -7.10 45.78
CA VAL A 142 -3.83 -6.07 45.34
C VAL A 142 -3.00 -5.62 46.54
N THR A 143 -1.68 -5.77 46.44
CA THR A 143 -0.76 -5.43 47.53
C THR A 143 0.21 -4.32 47.16
N SER A 144 0.46 -3.39 48.08
CA SER A 144 1.46 -2.32 47.93
C SER A 144 2.72 -2.50 48.80
N SER A 145 2.70 -3.48 49.71
CA SER A 145 3.68 -3.63 50.78
C SER A 145 4.63 -4.80 50.50
N ALA A 146 5.94 -4.55 50.69
CA ALA A 146 6.95 -5.61 50.72
C ALA A 146 7.08 -6.28 52.10
N SER A 147 6.69 -5.58 53.17
CA SER A 147 6.83 -6.01 54.57
C SER A 147 5.55 -6.58 55.22
N GLY A 148 4.40 -6.46 54.57
CA GLY A 148 3.09 -6.82 55.10
C GLY A 148 2.43 -5.75 55.98
N ALA A 149 3.09 -4.61 56.20
CA ALA A 149 2.56 -3.52 57.01
C ALA A 149 1.53 -2.68 56.23
N GLU A 150 0.42 -2.28 56.89
CA GLU A 150 -0.70 -1.57 56.23
C GLU A 150 -0.32 -0.20 55.63
N SER A 151 0.74 0.44 56.13
CA SER A 151 1.21 1.75 55.65
C SER A 151 2.39 1.66 54.67
N ASP A 152 2.81 0.46 54.29
CA ASP A 152 3.94 0.26 53.39
C ASP A 152 3.50 0.30 51.91
N ASN A 153 4.07 1.25 51.17
CA ASN A 153 3.80 1.52 49.77
C ASN A 153 5.01 1.30 48.87
N THR A 154 6.03 0.60 49.36
CA THR A 154 7.29 0.35 48.65
C THR A 154 7.09 -0.27 47.27
N LEU A 155 6.29 -1.34 47.15
CA LEU A 155 6.05 -2.01 45.87
C LEU A 155 5.25 -1.13 44.90
N ALA A 156 4.26 -0.40 45.41
CA ALA A 156 3.50 0.54 44.58
C ALA A 156 4.41 1.65 44.03
N TYR A 157 5.37 2.13 44.83
CA TYR A 157 6.36 3.10 44.40
C TYR A 157 7.37 2.51 43.40
N GLU A 158 7.76 1.25 43.54
CA GLU A 158 8.61 0.55 42.56
C GLU A 158 7.89 0.35 41.22
N ILE A 159 6.61 -0.04 41.23
CA ILE A 159 5.77 -0.13 40.03
C ILE A 159 5.68 1.25 39.36
N ALA A 160 5.47 2.32 40.12
CA ALA A 160 5.43 3.68 39.57
C ALA A 160 6.75 4.08 38.88
N LYS A 161 7.89 3.63 39.41
CA LYS A 161 9.22 3.87 38.83
C LYS A 161 9.49 3.09 37.55
N LEU A 162 8.77 1.98 37.28
CA LEU A 162 8.97 1.19 36.06
C LEU A 162 8.82 2.01 34.78
N ARG A 163 7.98 3.05 34.80
CA ARG A 163 7.79 3.97 33.66
C ARG A 163 9.13 4.50 33.13
N ASP A 164 10.03 4.88 34.04
CA ASP A 164 11.29 5.57 33.73
C ASP A 164 12.52 4.66 33.94
N LYS A 165 12.35 3.49 34.57
CA LYS A 165 13.41 2.48 34.72
C LYS A 165 13.70 1.80 33.39
N ASN A 166 14.98 1.59 33.09
CA ASN A 166 15.37 0.86 31.90
C ASN A 166 15.13 -0.65 32.07
N VAL A 167 14.17 -1.18 31.32
CA VAL A 167 13.75 -2.59 31.39
C VAL A 167 13.60 -3.24 30.01
N LEU A 168 13.60 -2.46 28.93
CA LEU A 168 13.59 -2.96 27.55
C LEU A 168 14.98 -2.98 26.92
N LYS A 169 15.14 -3.82 25.89
CA LYS A 169 16.39 -4.01 25.12
C LYS A 169 17.59 -4.25 26.04
N ASN A 170 17.53 -5.35 26.80
CA ASN A 170 18.57 -5.72 27.78
C ASN A 170 18.85 -4.62 28.81
N GLY A 171 17.81 -3.90 29.26
CA GLY A 171 17.95 -2.85 30.27
C GLY A 171 18.55 -1.54 29.76
N SER A 172 18.49 -1.28 28.46
CA SER A 172 19.00 -0.02 27.86
C SER A 172 17.95 1.08 27.74
N VAL A 173 16.65 0.72 27.71
CA VAL A 173 15.57 1.67 27.40
C VAL A 173 14.42 1.52 28.40
N SER A 174 13.82 2.64 28.81
CA SER A 174 12.63 2.65 29.66
C SER A 174 11.34 2.39 28.88
N LEU A 175 10.26 2.02 29.58
CA LEU A 175 8.94 1.83 28.95
C LEU A 175 8.49 3.10 28.21
N ASN A 176 8.64 4.27 28.86
CA ASN A 176 8.30 5.57 28.29
C ASN A 176 9.19 5.90 27.07
N GLY A 177 10.51 5.72 27.20
CA GLY A 177 11.44 5.96 26.10
C GLY A 177 11.15 5.08 24.88
N TYR A 178 10.82 3.81 25.11
CA TYR A 178 10.45 2.89 24.05
C TYR A 178 9.14 3.31 23.37
N TYR A 179 8.10 3.65 24.14
CA TYR A 179 6.83 4.13 23.59
C TYR A 179 7.00 5.40 22.74
N ASN A 180 7.77 6.38 23.22
CA ASN A 180 8.08 7.59 22.44
C ASN A 180 8.86 7.26 21.16
N SER A 181 9.73 6.24 21.18
CA SER A 181 10.42 5.79 19.97
C SER A 181 9.48 5.16 18.94
N ILE A 182 8.39 4.49 19.38
CA ILE A 182 7.34 3.97 18.49
C ILE A 182 6.65 5.15 17.80
N ILE A 183 6.16 6.13 18.58
CA ILE A 183 5.51 7.32 18.04
C ILE A 183 6.43 8.07 17.07
N GLY A 184 7.68 8.27 17.46
CA GLY A 184 8.68 8.92 16.61
C GLY A 184 8.94 8.16 15.31
N SER A 185 9.03 6.82 15.38
CA SER A 185 9.21 5.98 14.18
C SER A 185 8.02 6.13 13.21
N VAL A 186 6.79 6.05 13.72
CA VAL A 186 5.58 6.25 12.90
C VAL A 186 5.58 7.63 12.27
N GLY A 187 5.92 8.67 13.05
CA GLY A 187 5.98 10.05 12.55
C GLY A 187 7.01 10.24 11.44
N VAL A 188 8.21 9.65 11.58
CA VAL A 188 9.25 9.70 10.55
C VAL A 188 8.81 8.95 9.29
N GLU A 189 8.32 7.71 9.42
CA GLU A 189 7.88 6.88 8.29
C GLU A 189 6.69 7.53 7.55
N ALA A 190 5.76 8.16 8.27
CA ALA A 190 4.64 8.90 7.68
C ALA A 190 5.11 10.18 6.95
N ASN A 191 6.07 10.91 7.52
CA ASN A 191 6.64 12.11 6.90
C ASN A 191 7.41 11.76 5.62
N GLU A 192 8.19 10.69 5.67
CA GLU A 192 8.91 10.13 4.52
C GLU A 192 7.94 9.72 3.41
N ALA A 193 6.91 8.93 3.74
CA ALA A 193 5.88 8.52 2.78
C ALA A 193 5.15 9.72 2.16
N THR A 194 4.83 10.74 2.95
CA THR A 194 4.18 11.97 2.46
C THR A 194 5.10 12.75 1.51
N SER A 195 6.38 12.85 1.84
CA SER A 195 7.38 13.52 1.02
C SER A 195 7.60 12.79 -0.31
N PHE A 196 7.69 11.46 -0.27
CA PHE A 196 7.76 10.64 -1.48
C PHE A 196 6.52 10.81 -2.35
N ALA A 197 5.32 10.71 -1.78
CA ALA A 197 4.07 10.89 -2.53
C ALA A 197 4.04 12.24 -3.25
N LYS A 198 4.44 13.33 -2.57
CA LYS A 198 4.53 14.66 -3.18
C LYS A 198 5.56 14.72 -4.31
N ASN A 199 6.74 14.12 -4.12
CA ASN A 199 7.78 14.12 -5.15
C ASN A 199 7.33 13.34 -6.40
N TYR A 200 6.70 12.18 -6.22
CA TYR A 200 6.17 11.40 -7.34
C TYR A 200 5.02 12.11 -8.06
N ASP A 201 4.14 12.78 -7.33
CA ASP A 201 3.07 13.59 -7.92
C ASP A 201 3.64 14.72 -8.81
N LEU A 202 4.69 15.41 -8.36
CA LEU A 202 5.38 16.41 -9.18
C LEU A 202 6.02 15.82 -10.44
N LEU A 203 6.62 14.63 -10.34
CA LEU A 203 7.19 13.94 -11.51
C LEU A 203 6.11 13.52 -12.50
N VAL A 204 4.97 13.01 -12.02
CA VAL A 204 3.82 12.66 -12.86
C VAL A 204 3.32 13.90 -13.59
N GLN A 205 3.14 15.02 -12.89
CA GLN A 205 2.73 16.29 -13.51
C GLN A 205 3.72 16.75 -14.58
N GLN A 206 5.03 16.67 -14.33
CA GLN A 206 6.05 17.03 -15.33
C GLN A 206 5.98 16.14 -16.58
N ILE A 207 5.77 14.83 -16.40
CA ILE A 207 5.62 13.88 -17.50
C ILE A 207 4.31 14.14 -18.26
N GLU A 208 3.22 14.47 -17.56
CA GLU A 208 1.95 14.85 -18.19
C GLU A 208 2.11 16.10 -19.06
N PHE A 209 2.74 17.17 -18.54
CA PHE A 209 3.00 18.36 -19.35
C PHE A 209 3.90 18.07 -20.55
N ALA A 210 4.93 17.23 -20.39
CA ALA A 210 5.77 16.81 -21.50
C ALA A 210 4.99 16.00 -22.54
N LYS A 211 4.11 15.09 -22.09
CA LYS A 211 3.23 14.29 -22.94
C LYS A 211 2.25 15.19 -23.70
N GLU A 212 1.61 16.14 -23.03
CA GLU A 212 0.72 17.13 -23.66
C GLU A 212 1.46 18.03 -24.65
N SER A 213 2.71 18.39 -24.39
CA SER A 213 3.53 19.16 -25.32
C SER A 213 3.85 18.38 -26.61
N VAL A 214 4.03 17.06 -26.52
CA VAL A 214 4.29 16.19 -27.68
C VAL A 214 2.99 15.75 -28.38
N GLN A 215 1.92 15.50 -27.63
CA GLN A 215 0.59 15.14 -28.15
C GLN A 215 -0.23 16.35 -28.58
N GLY A 216 0.18 17.54 -28.15
CA GLY A 216 -0.39 18.82 -28.55
C GLY A 216 -0.12 19.02 -30.03
N VAL A 217 -1.12 18.70 -30.83
CA VAL A 217 -1.07 18.94 -32.27
C VAL A 217 -0.95 20.44 -32.49
N SER A 218 0.10 20.85 -33.20
CA SER A 218 0.22 22.24 -33.62
C SER A 218 -0.91 22.51 -34.62
N LEU A 219 -1.85 23.40 -34.26
CA LEU A 219 -2.90 23.87 -35.18
C LEU A 219 -2.31 24.37 -36.49
N ASP A 220 -1.08 24.89 -36.47
CA ASP A 220 -0.37 25.32 -37.66
C ASP A 220 0.07 24.11 -38.52
N GLU A 221 0.55 23.01 -37.93
CA GLU A 221 0.86 21.79 -38.68
C GLU A 221 -0.40 21.08 -39.20
N GLU A 222 -1.48 21.06 -38.42
CA GLU A 222 -2.78 20.57 -38.88
C GLU A 222 -3.35 21.43 -40.02
N MET A 223 -3.20 22.76 -39.95
CA MET A 223 -3.60 23.69 -41.01
C MET A 223 -2.72 23.53 -42.25
N ILE A 224 -1.40 23.37 -42.09
CA ILE A 224 -0.47 23.07 -43.20
C ILE A 224 -0.85 21.75 -43.86
N ASN A 225 -1.16 20.70 -43.08
CA ASN A 225 -1.62 19.42 -43.61
C ASN A 225 -2.99 19.54 -44.29
N MET A 226 -3.92 20.32 -43.73
CA MET A 226 -5.22 20.59 -44.35
C MET A 226 -5.07 21.31 -45.69
N VAL A 227 -4.24 22.36 -45.75
CA VAL A 227 -3.93 23.10 -46.98
C VAL A 227 -3.24 22.19 -48.00
N LYS A 228 -2.33 21.33 -47.55
CA LYS A 228 -1.67 20.33 -48.41
C LYS A 228 -2.66 19.32 -48.98
N PHE A 229 -3.60 18.82 -48.18
CA PHE A 229 -4.65 17.92 -48.64
C PHE A 229 -5.66 18.62 -49.58
N GLN A 230 -6.00 19.88 -49.30
CA GLN A 230 -6.81 20.70 -50.22
C GLN A 230 -6.11 20.89 -51.57
N HIS A 231 -4.82 21.26 -51.58
CA HIS A 231 -4.06 21.40 -52.82
C HIS A 231 -3.90 20.07 -53.58
N ALA A 232 -3.68 18.96 -52.86
CA ALA A 232 -3.65 17.64 -53.48
C ALA A 232 -5.00 17.27 -54.11
N TYR A 233 -6.11 17.60 -53.44
CA TYR A 233 -7.46 17.38 -53.95
C TYR A 233 -7.74 18.25 -55.19
N ASP A 234 -7.39 19.54 -55.15
CA ASP A 234 -7.52 20.45 -56.30
C ASP A 234 -6.65 20.04 -57.49
N ALA A 235 -5.46 19.51 -57.23
CA ALA A 235 -4.58 18.97 -58.25
C ALA A 235 -5.17 17.69 -58.86
N ALA A 236 -5.67 16.76 -58.03
CA ALA A 236 -6.36 15.55 -58.49
C ALA A 236 -7.61 15.89 -59.31
N ALA A 237 -8.40 16.87 -58.89
CA ALA A 237 -9.57 17.36 -59.63
C ALA A 237 -9.17 17.93 -61.01
N ARG A 238 -8.07 18.70 -61.08
CA ARG A 238 -7.54 19.19 -62.36
C ARG A 238 -7.03 18.06 -63.27
N VAL A 239 -6.41 17.02 -62.71
CA VAL A 239 -6.00 15.83 -63.46
C VAL A 239 -7.23 15.11 -64.02
N ILE A 240 -8.29 14.95 -63.23
CA ILE A 240 -9.57 14.37 -63.69
C ILE A 240 -10.17 15.21 -64.82
N THR A 241 -10.23 16.54 -64.67
CA THR A 241 -10.72 17.43 -65.74
C THR A 241 -9.88 17.34 -67.02
N ALA A 242 -8.56 17.25 -66.89
CA ALA A 242 -7.67 17.08 -68.04
C ALA A 242 -7.85 15.70 -68.70
N MET A 243 -8.10 14.65 -67.92
CA MET A 243 -8.45 13.33 -68.43
C MET A 243 -9.81 13.34 -69.14
N ASP A 244 -10.82 14.03 -68.60
CA ASP A 244 -12.13 14.21 -69.24
C ASP A 244 -12.00 14.95 -70.57
N GLN A 245 -11.18 16.01 -70.63
CA GLN A 245 -10.92 16.75 -71.87
C GLN A 245 -10.13 15.92 -72.89
N ALA A 246 -9.18 15.11 -72.44
CA ALA A 246 -8.46 14.18 -73.31
C ALA A 246 -9.40 13.10 -73.86
N LEU A 247 -10.29 12.55 -73.03
CA LEU A 247 -11.32 11.59 -73.44
C LEU A 247 -12.28 12.21 -74.46
N ASP A 248 -12.76 13.44 -74.23
CA ASP A 248 -13.64 14.15 -75.18
C ASP A 248 -12.92 14.46 -76.51
N THR A 249 -11.63 14.80 -76.46
CA THR A 249 -10.82 15.00 -77.67
C THR A 249 -10.66 13.69 -78.46
N VAL A 250 -10.37 12.58 -77.78
CA VAL A 250 -10.30 11.24 -78.40
C VAL A 250 -11.64 10.84 -79.00
N LEU A 251 -12.75 11.11 -78.31
CA LEU A 251 -14.11 10.87 -78.81
C LEU A 251 -14.42 11.72 -80.05
N ARG A 252 -14.10 13.03 -80.05
CA ARG A 252 -14.29 13.90 -81.22
C ARG A 252 -13.42 13.48 -82.40
N MET A 253 -12.21 12.95 -82.18
CA MET A 253 -11.38 12.38 -83.24
C MET A 253 -11.94 11.05 -83.78
N GLY A 254 -12.56 10.24 -82.91
CA GLY A 254 -13.19 8.97 -83.28
C GLY A 254 -14.51 9.11 -84.07
N VAL A 255 -15.20 10.24 -83.97
CA VAL A 255 -16.50 10.48 -84.64
C VAL A 255 -16.35 11.06 -86.06
N VAL A 256 -15.17 11.51 -86.48
CA VAL A 256 -14.91 11.99 -87.87
C VAL A 256 -14.71 10.81 -88.86
N GLY A 257 -14.72 9.57 -88.36
CA GLY A 257 -14.64 8.35 -89.16
C GLY A 257 -16.00 7.67 -89.40
N ARG A 258 -17.05 8.41 -89.77
CA ARG A 258 -18.26 7.90 -90.44
C ARG A 258 -18.88 8.94 -91.35
#